data_AF-A0A1J4U9I1-F1
#
_entry.id   AF-A0A1J4U9I1-F1
#
_cell.length_a   1.000
_cell.length_b   1.000
_cell.length_c   1.000
_cell.angle_alpha   90.00
_cell.angle_beta   90.00
_cell.angle_gamma   90.00
#
_symmetry.space_group_name_H-M   'P 1'
#
loop_
_entity.id
_entity.type
_entity.pdbx_description
1 polymer ?
#
loop_
_entity_poly.entity_id
_entity_poly.type
_entity_poly.pdbx_seq_one_letter_code
_entity_poly.pdbx_strand_id
1 'polypeptide(L)' 'MVYAVINISDYANRILKIIKAKYDLRDKSQAIDMMAEQYGGGILEPELRPEYVEKMRKVQKETPIILGNIEGFRKRYEK' A
#
# COMPACT_ATOMS: atom_id res chain seq x y z
N MET A 1 -2.78 19.54 5.11
CA MET A 1 -2.15 19.37 6.42
C MET A 1 -3.23 19.00 7.42
N VAL A 2 -3.05 17.90 8.15
CA VAL A 2 -4.00 17.39 9.14
C VAL A 2 -3.35 17.49 10.52
N TYR A 3 -4.12 17.85 11.54
CA TYR A 3 -3.65 17.94 12.92
C TYR A 3 -4.31 16.85 13.76
N ALA A 4 -3.50 16.12 14.53
CA ALA A 4 -3.96 15.12 15.47
C ALA A 4 -3.29 15.33 16.83
N VAL A 5 -4.09 15.26 17.90
CA VAL A 5 -3.58 15.17 19.27
C VAL A 5 -3.54 13.69 19.62
N ILE A 6 -2.38 13.19 20.00
CA ILE A 6 -2.17 11.76 20.31
C ILE A 6 -1.58 11.61 21.71
N ASN A 7 -1.99 10.53 22.38
CA ASN A 7 -1.33 10.05 23.60
C ASN A 7 -0.35 8.95 23.21
N ILE A 8 0.92 9.11 23.60
CA ILE A 8 1.98 8.14 23.33
C ILE A 8 2.72 7.82 24.63
N SER A 9 3.34 6.64 24.69
CA SER A 9 4.17 6.26 25.84
C SER A 9 5.48 7.07 25.88
N ASP A 10 6.08 7.17 27.07
CA ASP A 10 7.41 7.78 27.24
C ASP A 10 8.47 7.13 26.36
N TYR A 11 8.38 5.81 26.19
CA TYR A 11 9.27 5.04 25.33
C TYR A 11 9.13 5.46 23.86
N ALA A 12 7.90 5.54 23.34
CA ALA A 12 7.65 6.01 21.98
C ALA A 12 8.17 7.43 21.76
N ASN A 13 7.95 8.33 22.74
CA ASN A 13 8.46 9.70 22.68
C ASN A 13 10.00 9.77 22.64
N ARG A 14 10.71 8.87 23.34
CA ARG A 14 12.17 8.76 23.27
C ARG A 14 12.63 8.29 21.89
N ILE A 15 11.98 7.27 21.33
CA ILE A 15 12.27 6.79 19.96
C ILE A 15 12.11 7.93 18.94
N LEU A 16 11.00 8.67 18.99
CA LEU A 16 10.75 9.79 18.08
C LEU A 16 11.83 10.87 18.16
N LYS A 17 12.37 11.14 19.35
CA LYS A 17 13.50 12.08 19.51
C LYS A 17 14.77 11.57 18.84
N ILE A 18 15.07 10.27 18.96
CA ILE A 18 16.24 9.64 18.34
C ILE A 18 16.11 9.68 16.82
N ILE A 19 14.95 9.31 16.27
CA ILE A 19 14.67 9.34 14.83
C ILE A 19 14.78 10.76 14.30
N LYS A 20 14.13 11.73 14.96
CA LYS A 20 14.23 13.14 14.60
C LYS A 20 15.69 13.58 14.49
N ALA A 21 16.51 13.29 15.50
CA ALA A 21 17.92 13.68 15.50
C ALA A 21 18.75 12.94 14.44
N LYS A 22 18.52 11.63 14.26
CA LYS A 22 19.25 10.79 13.29
C LYS A 22 19.06 11.25 11.85
N TYR A 23 17.86 11.70 11.49
CA TYR A 23 17.52 12.12 10.14
C TYR A 23 17.44 13.65 9.98
N ASP A 24 17.94 14.41 10.97
CA ASP A 24 17.93 15.88 11.00
C ASP A 24 16.54 16.50 10.70
N LEU A 25 15.49 15.90 11.28
CA LEU A 25 14.12 16.32 11.05
C LEU A 25 13.76 17.53 11.92
N ARG A 26 12.91 18.40 11.38
CA ARG A 26 12.51 19.66 12.03
C ARG A 26 11.76 19.40 13.33
N ASP A 27 10.79 18.50 13.30
CA ASP A 27 9.89 18.22 14.42
C ASP A 27 9.54 16.73 14.53
N LYS A 28 8.76 16.40 15.57
CA LYS A 28 8.34 15.01 15.83
C LYS A 28 7.25 14.55 14.87
N SER A 29 6.52 15.48 14.25
CA SER A 29 5.48 15.13 13.27
C SER A 29 6.14 14.53 12.02
N GLN A 30 7.21 15.15 11.52
CA GLN A 30 8.02 14.59 10.44
C GLN A 30 8.60 13.20 10.78
N ALA A 31 9.00 12.98 12.03
CA ALA A 31 9.46 11.66 12.47
C ALA A 31 8.34 10.62 12.46
N ILE A 32 7.12 11.00 12.84
CA ILE A 32 5.94 10.13 12.77
C ILE A 32 5.59 9.82 11.32
N ASP A 33 5.59 10.82 10.43
CA ASP A 33 5.28 10.65 9.01
C ASP A 33 6.28 9.69 8.34
N MET A 34 7.59 9.89 8.59
CA MET A 34 8.63 9.00 8.08
C MET A 34 8.45 7.55 8.58
N MET A 35 8.12 7.37 9.86
CA MET A 35 7.85 6.03 10.40
C MET A 35 6.61 5.41 9.76
N ALA A 36 5.56 6.19 9.53
CA ALA A 36 4.32 5.74 8.90
C ALA A 36 4.56 5.32 7.45
N GLU A 37 5.37 6.05 6.68
CA GLU A 37 5.76 5.68 5.32
C GLU A 37 6.56 4.37 5.30
N GLN A 38 7.58 4.25 6.17
CA GLN A 38 8.40 3.04 6.27
C GLN A 38 7.59 1.81 6.69
N TYR A 39 6.66 1.98 7.63
CA TYR A 39 5.77 0.92 8.07
C TYR A 39 4.71 0.59 7.01
N GLY A 40 4.21 1.62 6.32
CA GLY A 40 3.24 1.50 5.24
C GLY A 40 3.73 0.59 4.12
N GLY A 41 5.02 0.67 3.75
CA GLY A 41 5.60 -0.23 2.75
C GLY A 41 5.56 -1.73 3.11
N GLY A 42 5.40 -2.08 4.39
CA GLY A 42 5.30 -3.47 4.86
C GLY A 42 3.88 -3.94 5.22
N ILE A 43 2.95 -3.01 5.47
CA ILE A 43 1.58 -3.30 5.91
C ILE A 43 0.56 -3.06 4.79
N LEU A 44 0.77 -2.01 4.01
CA LEU A 44 -0.09 -1.69 2.89
C LEU A 44 0.29 -2.61 1.75
N GLU A 45 -0.71 -3.22 1.13
CA GLU A 45 -0.49 -3.86 -0.17
C GLU A 45 0.12 -2.79 -1.11
N PRO A 46 1.20 -3.11 -1.84
CA PRO A 46 1.75 -2.19 -2.82
C PRO A 46 0.64 -1.70 -3.72
N GLU A 47 0.60 -0.40 -4.00
CA GLU A 47 -0.33 0.11 -5.00
C GLU A 47 -0.17 -0.71 -6.29
N LEU A 48 -1.29 -1.12 -6.87
CA LEU A 48 -1.25 -1.83 -8.15
C LEU A 48 -0.51 -0.95 -9.15
N ARG A 49 0.53 -1.51 -9.78
CA ARG A 49 1.27 -0.81 -10.85
C ARG A 49 0.27 -0.19 -11.82
N PRO A 50 0.46 1.08 -12.25
CA PRO A 50 -0.51 1.78 -13.11
C PRO A 50 -0.91 0.97 -14.34
N GLU A 51 0.05 0.28 -14.96
CA GLU A 51 -0.18 -0.61 -16.10
C GLU A 51 -1.18 -1.75 -15.81
N TYR A 52 -1.14 -2.31 -14.60
CA TYR A 52 -2.04 -3.38 -14.19
C TYR A 52 -3.46 -2.84 -13.91
N VAL A 53 -3.56 -1.64 -13.33
CA VAL A 53 -4.84 -0.96 -13.13
C VAL A 53 -5.51 -0.67 -14.47
N GLU A 54 -4.76 -0.15 -15.44
CA GLU A 54 -5.28 0.09 -16.79
C GLU A 54 -5.72 -1.19 -17.48
N LYS A 55 -4.93 -2.26 -17.36
CA LYS A 55 -5.29 -3.58 -17.89
C LYS A 55 -6.61 -4.07 -17.30
N MET A 56 -6.77 -3.99 -15.98
CA MET A 56 -8.01 -4.42 -15.31
C MET A 56 -9.21 -3.55 -15.66
N ARG A 57 -9.02 -2.23 -15.83
CA ARG A 57 -10.08 -1.33 -16.33
C ARG A 57 -10.52 -1.67 -17.75
N LYS A 58 -9.62 -2.18 -18.59
CA LYS A 58 -9.98 -2.68 -19.94
C LYS A 58 -10.78 -3.98 -19.83
N VAL A 59 -10.28 -4.96 -19.06
CA VAL A 59 -10.96 -6.25 -18.84
C VAL A 59 -12.36 -6.07 -18.25
N GLN A 60 -12.56 -5.12 -17.34
CA GLN A 60 -13.87 -4.84 -16.76
C GLN A 60 -14.93 -4.42 -17.80
N LYS A 61 -14.51 -3.82 -18.92
CA LYS A 61 -15.40 -3.40 -20.01
C LYS A 61 -15.67 -4.52 -21.01
N GLU A 62 -14.89 -5.60 -20.97
CA GLU A 62 -15.05 -6.75 -21.86
C GLU A 62 -16.19 -7.65 -21.38
N THR A 63 -16.88 -8.28 -22.34
CA THR A 63 -17.96 -9.21 -22.00
C THR A 63 -17.37 -10.47 -21.34
N PRO A 64 -17.83 -10.85 -20.14
CA PRO A 64 -17.31 -12.02 -19.46
C PRO A 64 -17.66 -13.29 -20.25
N ILE A 65 -16.65 -14.14 -20.46
CA ILE A 65 -16.84 -15.45 -21.09
C ILE A 65 -17.04 -16.47 -19.97
N ILE A 66 -18.23 -17.04 -19.90
CA ILE A 66 -18.55 -18.09 -18.92
C ILE A 66 -18.07 -19.43 -19.49
N LEU A 67 -17.01 -19.99 -18.89
CA LEU A 67 -16.41 -21.25 -19.34
C LEU A 67 -16.96 -22.47 -18.60
N GLY A 68 -17.66 -22.27 -17.48
CA GLY A 68 -18.33 -23.32 -16.71
C GLY A 68 -17.36 -24.23 -15.94
N ASN A 69 -16.49 -24.95 -16.65
CA ASN A 69 -15.56 -25.92 -16.08
C ASN A 69 -14.17 -25.84 -16.74
N ILE A 70 -13.20 -26.56 -16.14
CA ILE A 70 -11.82 -26.61 -16.63
C ILE A 70 -11.74 -27.23 -18.03
N GLU A 71 -12.58 -28.22 -18.36
CA GLU A 71 -12.59 -28.81 -19.71
C GLU A 71 -13.02 -27.80 -20.79
N GLY A 72 -13.97 -26.92 -20.50
CA GLY A 72 -14.41 -25.83 -21.36
C GLY A 72 -13.32 -24.77 -21.57
N PHE A 73 -12.50 -24.53 -20.55
CA PHE A 73 -11.29 -23.71 -20.69
C PHE A 73 -10.27 -24.37 -21.63
N ARG A 74 -9.92 -25.64 -21.37
CA ARG A 74 -8.92 -26.38 -22.16
C ARG A 74 -9.32 -26.45 -23.63
N LYS A 75 -10.56 -26.83 -23.94
CA LYS A 75 -11.06 -26.93 -25.33
C LYS A 75 -10.95 -25.61 -26.12
N ARG A 76 -10.97 -24.45 -25.45
CA ARG A 76 -10.93 -23.14 -26.10
C ARG A 76 -9.52 -22.60 -26.29
N TYR A 77 -8.59 -22.90 -25.39
CA TYR A 77 -7.28 -22.25 -25.33
C TYR A 77 -6.08 -23.19 -25.36
N GLU A 78 -6.25 -24.47 -25.02
CA GLU A 78 -5.24 -25.51 -25.19
C GLU A 78 -5.60 -26.33 -26.43
N LYS A 79 -4.80 -26.20 -27.49
CA LYS A 79 -4.91 -27.01 -28.70
C LYS A 79 -4.21 -28.34 -28.53
#